data_AF-A0A1V4YJP6-F1
#
_entry.id   AF-A0A1V4YJP6-F1
#
_cell.length_a   1.000
_cell.length_b   1.000
_cell.length_c   1.000
_cell.angle_alpha   90.00
_cell.angle_beta   90.00
_cell.angle_gamma   90.00
#
_symmetry.space_group_name_H-M   'P 1'
#
loop_
_entity.id
_entity.type
_entity.pdbx_description
1 polymer ?
#
loop_
_entity_poly.entity_id
_entity_poly.type
_entity_poly.pdbx_seq_one_letter_code
_entity_poly.pdbx_strand_id
1 'polypeptide(L)' 'MESAISDLKDALQKDDIETIKSRTEALQTAIYDVSAAMYQKAQQEAASGAGASAKSGSGDDTVEDADYEIVDDGKN' A
#
# COMPACT_ATOMS: atom_id res chain seq x y z
N MET A 1 14.59 7.55 3.22
CA MET A 1 13.53 8.51 3.59
C MET A 1 14.05 9.56 4.58
N GLU A 2 14.71 9.17 5.67
CA GLU A 2 15.22 10.09 6.70
C GLU A 2 16.18 11.16 6.16
N SER A 3 17.11 10.80 5.27
CA SER A 3 17.99 11.78 4.61
C SER A 3 17.21 12.82 3.80
N ALA A 4 16.17 12.41 3.07
CA ALA A 4 15.34 13.35 2.29
C ALA A 4 14.54 14.31 3.20
N ILE A 5 14.14 13.84 4.38
CA ILE A 5 13.48 14.67 5.41
C ILE A 5 14.49 15.67 6.01
N SER A 6 15.72 15.23 6.28
CA SER A 6 16.79 16.11 6.78
C SER A 6 17.14 17.19 5.76
N ASP A 7 17.35 16.80 4.50
CA ASP A 7 17.63 17.74 3.40
C ASP A 7 16.51 18.78 3.23
N LEU A 8 15.24 18.34 3.34
CA LEU A 8 14.09 19.24 3.25
C LEU A 8 14.05 20.22 4.43
N LYS A 9 14.38 19.77 5.65
CA LYS A 9 14.48 20.65 6.82
C LYS A 9 15.58 21.70 6.65
N ASP A 10 16.73 21.31 6.15
CA ASP A 10 17.83 22.23 5.89
C ASP A 10 17.48 23.24 4.78
N ALA A 11 16.78 22.80 3.74
CA ALA A 11 16.30 23.68 2.67
C ALA A 11 15.26 24.69 3.17
N LEU A 12 14.35 24.28 4.06
CA LEU A 12 13.38 25.16 4.73
C LEU A 12 14.07 26.23 5.58
N GLN A 13 15.19 25.90 6.25
CA GLN A 13 15.95 26.87 7.04
C GLN A 13 16.70 27.89 6.18
N LYS A 14 17.00 27.54 4.93
CA LYS A 14 17.78 28.36 3.99
C LYS A 14 16.91 29.06 2.95
N ASP A 15 15.59 28.90 3.03
CA ASP A 15 14.62 29.38 2.03
C ASP A 15 14.94 28.93 0.59
N ASP A 16 15.52 27.74 0.43
CA ASP A 16 15.84 27.17 -0.88
C ASP A 16 14.59 26.53 -1.51
N ILE A 17 13.79 27.37 -2.17
CA ILE A 17 12.48 27.01 -2.73
C ILE A 17 12.56 25.88 -3.77
N GLU A 18 13.61 25.85 -4.59
CA GLU A 18 13.77 24.83 -5.63
C GLU A 18 14.02 23.45 -4.99
N THR A 19 14.90 23.40 -3.99
CA THR A 19 15.16 22.17 -3.23
C THR A 19 13.93 21.73 -2.44
N ILE A 20 13.19 22.67 -1.82
CA ILE A 20 11.95 22.35 -1.09
C ILE A 20 10.93 21.69 -2.01
N LYS A 21 10.70 22.24 -3.21
CA LYS A 21 9.76 21.66 -4.18
C LYS A 21 10.17 20.25 -4.59
N SER A 22 11.41 20.10 -5.06
CA SER A 22 11.92 18.80 -5.52
C SER A 22 11.86 17.73 -4.43
N ARG A 23 12.26 18.07 -3.21
CA ARG A 23 12.25 17.12 -2.08
C ARG A 23 10.83 16.80 -1.62
N THR A 24 9.90 17.75 -1.69
CA THR A 24 8.49 17.50 -1.36
C THR A 24 7.86 16.52 -2.35
N GLU A 25 8.05 16.72 -3.66
CA GLU A 25 7.56 15.80 -4.70
C GLU A 25 8.13 14.39 -4.55
N ALA A 26 9.43 14.29 -4.28
CA ALA A 26 10.10 13.01 -4.05
C ALA A 26 9.54 12.30 -2.81
N LEU A 27 9.30 13.03 -1.71
CA LEU A 27 8.73 12.46 -0.49
C LEU A 27 7.30 11.96 -0.72
N GLN A 28 6.51 12.73 -1.46
CA GLN A 28 5.12 12.41 -1.77
C GLN A 28 5.03 11.13 -2.60
N THR A 29 5.89 11.00 -3.62
CA THR A 29 6.02 9.78 -4.43
C THR A 29 6.40 8.58 -3.57
N ALA A 30 7.41 8.72 -2.71
CA ALA A 30 7.84 7.62 -1.83
C ALA A 30 6.73 7.18 -0.86
N ILE A 31 5.90 8.10 -0.36
CA ILE A 31 4.76 7.75 0.51
C ILE A 31 3.71 6.98 -0.28
N TYR A 32 3.40 7.39 -1.51
CA TYR A 32 2.48 6.63 -2.37
C TYR A 32 2.98 5.20 -2.58
N ASP A 33 4.25 5.02 -2.92
CA ASP A 33 4.84 3.69 -3.12
C ASP A 33 4.77 2.84 -1.85
N VAL A 34 5.10 3.42 -0.69
CA VAL A 34 5.01 2.72 0.59
C VAL A 34 3.57 2.33 0.90
N SER A 35 2.61 3.24 0.71
CA SER A 35 1.20 2.93 0.94
C SER A 35 0.69 1.82 0.03
N ALA A 36 1.05 1.84 -1.26
CA ALA A 36 0.70 0.80 -2.22
C ALA A 36 1.29 -0.55 -1.80
N ALA A 37 2.58 -0.58 -1.43
CA ALA A 37 3.24 -1.78 -0.94
C ALA A 37 2.61 -2.31 0.37
N MET A 38 2.19 -1.42 1.27
CA MET A 38 1.48 -1.81 2.50
C MET A 38 0.11 -2.42 2.20
N TYR A 39 -0.67 -1.84 1.28
CA TYR A 39 -1.94 -2.41 0.84
C TYR A 39 -1.75 -3.78 0.20
N GLN A 40 -0.76 -3.93 -0.69
CA GLN A 40 -0.42 -5.22 -1.30
C GLN A 40 -0.04 -6.26 -0.23
N LYS A 41 0.79 -5.87 0.74
CA LYS A 41 1.19 -6.74 1.84
C LYS A 41 0.00 -7.14 2.71
N ALA A 42 -0.88 -6.20 3.05
CA ALA A 42 -2.09 -6.51 3.82
C ALA A 42 -3.03 -7.47 3.08
N GLN A 43 -3.16 -7.33 1.75
CA GLN A 43 -3.96 -8.25 0.93
C GLN A 43 -3.35 -9.66 0.90
N GLN A 44 -2.02 -9.76 0.80
CA GLN A 44 -1.31 -11.05 0.86
C GLN A 44 -1.43 -11.72 2.24
N GLU A 45 -1.35 -10.93 3.32
CA GLU A 45 -1.52 -11.42 4.69
C GLU A 45 -2.97 -11.91 4.93
N ALA A 46 -3.97 -11.19 4.41
CA ALA A 46 -5.37 -11.63 4.47
C ALA A 46 -5.62 -12.94 3.70
N ALA A 47 -5.03 -13.07 2.50
CA ALA A 47 -5.10 -14.31 1.72
C ALA A 47 -4.37 -15.49 2.41
N SER A 48 -3.26 -15.22 3.10
CA SER A 48 -2.50 -16.24 3.83
C SER A 48 -3.14 -16.65 5.17
N GLY A 49 -3.88 -15.74 5.82
CA GLY A 49 -4.64 -16.02 7.04
C GLY A 49 -5.89 -16.87 6.82
N ALA A 50 -6.49 -16.79 5.63
CA ALA A 50 -7.65 -17.62 5.25
C ALA A 50 -7.29 -19.11 5.04
N GLY A 51 -6.01 -19.43 4.83
CA GLY A 51 -5.54 -20.82 4.64
C GLY A 51 -5.32 -21.63 5.92
N ALA A 52 -5.30 -21.01 7.11
CA ALA A 52 -4.96 -21.68 8.36
C ALA A 52 -6.16 -22.24 9.15
N SER A 53 -7.39 -21.81 8.85
CA SER A 53 -8.61 -22.33 9.50
C SER A 53 -9.18 -23.61 8.87
N ALA A 54 -8.63 -24.08 7.74
CA ALA A 54 -9.21 -25.19 6.97
C ALA A 54 -8.59 -26.57 7.24
N LYS A 55 -7.81 -26.76 8.32
CA LYS A 55 -7.12 -28.05 8.58
C LYS A 55 -7.54 -28.81 9.84
N SER A 56 -8.72 -28.52 10.39
CA SER A 56 -9.31 -29.34 11.46
C SER A 56 -10.81 -29.56 11.26
N GLY A 57 -11.17 -30.27 10.18
CA GLY A 57 -12.53 -30.71 9.95
C GLY A 57 -12.58 -31.63 8.73
N SER A 58 -12.57 -32.94 8.98
CA SER A 58 -12.70 -33.97 7.96
C SER A 58 -14.02 -33.84 7.19
N GLY A 59 -13.95 -33.94 5.86
CA GLY A 59 -15.10 -34.31 5.02
C GLY A 59 -15.49 -33.24 4.00
N ASP A 60 -15.05 -33.47 2.77
CA ASP A 60 -15.71 -33.21 1.48
C ASP A 60 -16.31 -31.83 1.15
N ASP A 61 -16.00 -31.42 -0.08
CA ASP A 61 -16.61 -30.38 -0.91
C ASP A 61 -16.44 -28.88 -0.58
N THR A 62 -15.65 -28.27 -1.47
CA THR A 62 -15.82 -26.93 -2.07
C THR A 62 -15.74 -25.75 -1.11
N VAL A 63 -14.50 -25.30 -0.86
CA VAL A 63 -14.25 -23.90 -0.55
C VAL A 63 -14.70 -23.12 -1.79
N GLU A 64 -15.91 -22.55 -1.73
CA GLU A 64 -16.45 -21.63 -2.72
C GLU A 64 -15.42 -20.53 -2.95
N ASP A 65 -14.89 -20.49 -4.18
CA ASP A 65 -14.15 -19.37 -4.71
C ASP A 65 -14.98 -18.11 -4.43
N ALA A 66 -14.46 -17.24 -3.57
CA ALA A 66 -15.10 -15.98 -3.24
C ALA A 66 -15.48 -15.27 -4.54
N ASP A 67 -16.79 -15.16 -4.78
CA ASP A 67 -17.34 -14.40 -5.89
C ASP A 67 -16.80 -12.97 -5.82
N TYR A 68 -15.72 -12.73 -6.56
CA TYR A 68 -15.23 -11.40 -6.83
C TYR A 68 -16.18 -10.80 -7.88
N GLU A 69 -17.29 -10.22 -7.41
CA GLU A 69 -18.04 -9.27 -8.24
C GLU A 69 -17.08 -8.12 -8.58
N ILE A 70 -16.48 -8.20 -9.77
CA ILE A 70 -15.90 -7.04 -10.43
C ILE A 70 -17.07 -6.08 -10.65
N VAL A 71 -17.22 -5.11 -9.75
CA VAL A 71 -18.13 -4.00 -9.95
C VAL A 71 -17.57 -3.20 -11.12
N ASP A 72 -18.07 -3.51 -12.32
CA ASP A 72 -17.81 -2.71 -13.51
C ASP A 72 -18.49 -1.37 -13.28
N ASP A 73 -17.69 -0.32 -13.02
CA ASP A 73 -18.13 1.07 -12.87
C ASP A 73 -18.67 1.59 -14.23
N GLY A 74 -19.89 1.16 -14.54
CA GLY A 74 -20.71 1.64 -15.65
C GLY A 74 -21.34 2.98 -15.32
N LYS A 75 -20.61 4.05 -15.65
CA LYS A 75 -21.02 5.46 -15.74
C LYS A 75 -22.52 5.67 -16.04
N ASN A 76 -23.17 6.55 -15.27
CA ASN A 76 -24.29 7.38 -15.73
C ASN A 76 -23.82 8.83 -15.87
#